data_AF-A0A1V5K9S2-F1
#
_entry.id   AF-A0A1V5K9S2-F1
#
_cell.length_a   1.000
_cell.length_b   1.000
_cell.length_c   1.000
_cell.angle_alpha   90.00
_cell.angle_beta   90.00
_cell.angle_gamma   90.00
#
_symmetry.space_group_name_H-M   'P 1'
#
loop_
_entity.id
_entity.type
_entity.pdbx_description
1 polymer ?
#
loop_
_entity_poly.entity_id
_entity_poly.type
_entity_poly.pdbx_seq_one_letter_code
_entity_poly.pdbx_strand_id
1 'polypeptide(L)'
;MSGFNADFWEIPTSSRYLENIPSERNLWFETEQDRERRYALQDFFRSVLPAINKLIDTRLTERQRAILRLYYFKGMTQVEIAEMLDLTQSTVSRHLFGTTRGGKKVGGAIAKLRKTLEKNGYQDVSVALKALEGRMSQAS
;
A
#
# COMPACT_ATOMS: atom_id res chain seq x y z
N MET A 1 -10.87 33.85 -30.02
CA MET A 1 -11.42 34.15 -28.68
C MET A 1 -11.78 32.81 -28.05
N SER A 2 -11.14 32.44 -26.94
CA SER A 2 -11.51 31.24 -26.18
C SER A 2 -12.89 31.47 -25.55
N GLY A 3 -13.84 30.57 -25.81
CA GLY A 3 -15.18 30.60 -25.22
C GLY A 3 -15.14 30.22 -23.75
N PHE A 4 -16.05 30.80 -22.96
CA PHE A 4 -16.22 30.48 -21.54
C PHE A 4 -16.57 28.99 -21.34
N ASN A 5 -15.83 28.29 -20.49
CA ASN A 5 -16.08 26.89 -20.12
C ASN A 5 -16.66 26.83 -18.69
N ALA A 6 -17.89 26.34 -18.55
CA ALA A 6 -18.59 26.30 -17.26
C ALA A 6 -18.06 25.22 -16.30
N ASP A 7 -17.28 24.24 -16.79
CA ASP A 7 -16.69 23.18 -15.97
C ASP A 7 -15.40 23.63 -15.24
N PHE A 8 -14.87 24.81 -15.59
CA PHE A 8 -13.60 25.29 -15.08
C PHE A 8 -13.67 26.79 -14.73
N TRP A 9 -13.53 27.10 -13.45
CA TRP A 9 -13.44 28.49 -12.98
C TRP A 9 -11.98 28.94 -13.01
N GLU A 10 -11.63 29.77 -13.99
CA GLU A 10 -10.36 30.49 -14.00
C GLU A 10 -10.44 31.65 -13.00
N ILE A 11 -9.68 31.54 -11.91
CA ILE A 11 -9.52 32.63 -10.93
C ILE A 11 -8.22 33.37 -11.27
N PRO A 12 -8.28 34.55 -11.92
CA PRO A 12 -7.09 35.31 -12.26
C PRO A 12 -6.39 35.75 -10.97
N THR A 13 -5.23 35.15 -10.68
CA THR A 13 -4.40 35.48 -9.52
C THR A 13 -3.05 36.01 -10.00
N SER A 14 -2.58 37.09 -9.38
CA SER A 14 -1.24 37.64 -9.66
C SER A 14 -0.15 36.71 -9.14
N SER A 15 0.91 36.50 -9.94
CA SER A 15 2.10 35.70 -9.55
C SER A 15 2.70 36.13 -8.21
N ARG A 16 2.60 37.43 -7.88
CA ARG A 16 3.07 37.99 -6.61
C ARG A 16 2.47 37.30 -5.38
N TYR A 17 1.25 36.76 -5.47
CA TYR A 17 0.67 36.02 -4.35
C TYR A 17 1.38 34.70 -4.10
N LEU A 18 1.79 34.00 -5.15
CA LEU A 18 2.53 32.73 -5.05
C LEU A 18 3.98 32.97 -4.61
N GLU A 19 4.61 34.05 -5.11
CA GLU A 19 5.98 34.43 -4.77
C GLU A 19 6.16 34.84 -3.30
N ASN A 20 5.08 35.29 -2.65
CA ASN A 20 5.09 35.68 -1.23
C ASN A 20 4.70 34.54 -0.27
N ILE A 21 4.38 33.35 -0.79
CA ILE A 21 4.12 32.18 0.07
C ILE A 21 5.47 31.75 0.66
N PRO A 22 5.63 31.77 1.99
CA PRO A 22 6.84 31.23 2.61
C PRO A 22 7.03 29.77 2.19
N SER A 23 8.27 29.37 1.90
CA SER A 23 8.56 28.00 1.46
C SER A 23 7.99 26.92 2.38
N GLU A 24 7.89 27.24 3.68
CA GLU A 24 7.33 26.41 4.76
C GLU A 24 5.80 26.22 4.70
N ARG A 25 5.08 27.05 3.93
CA ARG A 25 3.62 26.99 3.75
C ARG A 25 3.20 26.46 2.39
N ASN A 26 4.15 25.99 1.59
CA ASN A 26 3.84 25.36 0.31
C ASN A 26 3.12 24.03 0.52
N LEU A 27 2.21 23.68 -0.40
CA LEU A 27 1.46 22.41 -0.36
C LEU A 27 2.36 21.17 -0.30
N TRP A 28 3.56 21.29 -0.89
CA TRP A 28 4.57 20.24 -0.96
C TRP A 28 5.72 20.47 0.02
N PHE A 29 5.58 21.40 0.96
CA PHE A 29 6.59 21.60 1.99
C PHE A 29 6.70 20.34 2.84
N GLU A 30 7.90 19.81 2.90
CA GLU A 30 8.24 18.62 3.65
C GLU A 30 9.27 19.02 4.71
N THR A 31 8.98 18.77 5.98
CA THR A 31 9.98 18.99 7.04
C THR A 31 11.11 17.98 6.88
N GLU A 32 12.26 18.23 7.51
CA GLU A 32 13.35 17.24 7.54
C GLU A 32 12.88 15.89 8.11
N GLN A 33 11.98 15.94 9.10
CA GLN A 33 11.39 14.77 9.74
C GLN A 33 10.48 14.00 8.78
N ASP A 34 9.63 14.69 8.04
CA ASP A 34 8.75 14.06 7.04
C ASP A 34 9.57 13.41 5.93
N ARG A 35 10.64 14.09 5.48
CA ARG A 35 11.58 13.57 4.50
C ARG A 35 12.27 12.30 4.97
N GLU A 36 12.77 12.30 6.20
CA GLU A 36 13.42 11.14 6.79
C GLU A 36 12.44 9.97 6.97
N ARG A 37 11.20 10.23 7.41
CA ARG A 37 10.14 9.21 7.48
C ARG A 37 9.83 8.62 6.10
N ARG A 38 9.74 9.45 5.06
CA ARG A 38 9.49 9.02 3.68
C ARG A 38 10.63 8.12 3.17
N TYR A 39 11.89 8.50 3.40
CA TYR A 39 13.04 7.68 3.00
C TYR A 39 13.14 6.38 3.81
N ALA A 40 12.89 6.43 5.12
CA ALA A 40 12.88 5.24 5.96
C ALA A 40 11.84 4.21 5.48
N LEU A 41 10.61 4.66 5.15
CA LEU A 41 9.59 3.80 4.56
C LEU A 41 10.02 3.26 3.19
N GLN A 42 10.58 4.11 2.33
CA GLN A 42 11.04 3.71 1.00
C GLN A 42 12.11 2.60 1.07
N ASP A 43 13.10 2.74 1.94
CA ASP A 43 14.16 1.76 2.14
C ASP A 43 13.64 0.46 2.75
N PHE A 44 12.71 0.56 3.70
CA PHE A 44 12.01 -0.60 4.24
C PHE A 44 11.29 -1.39 3.14
N PHE A 45 10.47 -0.73 2.32
CA PHE A 45 9.77 -1.41 1.22
C PHE A 45 10.75 -1.98 0.19
N ARG A 46 11.81 -1.25 -0.16
CA ARG A 46 12.83 -1.72 -1.11
C ARG A 46 13.51 -3.00 -0.64
N SER A 47 13.78 -3.13 0.66
CA SER A 47 14.39 -4.33 1.23
C SER A 47 13.41 -5.51 1.36
N VAL A 48 12.16 -5.26 1.76
CA VAL A 48 11.19 -6.32 2.08
C VAL A 48 10.41 -6.83 0.87
N LEU A 49 10.05 -5.97 -0.09
CA LEU A 49 9.18 -6.32 -1.22
C LEU A 49 9.68 -7.50 -2.06
N PRO A 50 10.98 -7.65 -2.39
CA PRO A 50 11.46 -8.80 -3.15
C PRO A 50 11.17 -10.14 -2.46
N ALA A 51 11.38 -10.20 -1.14
CA ALA A 51 11.12 -11.40 -0.35
C ALA A 51 9.62 -11.72 -0.29
N ILE A 52 8.77 -10.70 -0.10
CA ILE A 52 7.31 -10.86 -0.09
C ILE A 52 6.79 -11.29 -1.46
N ASN A 53 7.29 -10.72 -2.55
CA ASN A 53 6.92 -11.13 -3.91
C ASN A 53 7.28 -12.59 -4.17
N LYS A 54 8.48 -13.03 -3.77
CA LYS A 54 8.88 -14.45 -3.86
C LYS A 54 7.95 -15.36 -3.06
N LEU A 55 7.50 -14.93 -1.88
CA LEU A 55 6.53 -15.69 -1.08
C LEU A 55 5.16 -15.79 -1.75
N ILE A 56 4.65 -14.67 -2.27
CA ILE A 56 3.41 -14.61 -3.03
C ILE A 56 3.46 -15.58 -4.21
N ASP A 57 4.58 -15.65 -4.91
CA ASP A 57 4.75 -16.49 -6.08
C ASP A 57 4.92 -17.97 -5.74
N THR A 58 5.59 -18.29 -4.64
CA THR A 58 5.89 -19.70 -4.28
C THR A 58 4.83 -20.36 -3.39
N ARG A 59 4.05 -19.58 -2.62
CA ARG A 59 3.17 -20.14 -1.57
C ARG A 59 1.69 -19.99 -1.84
N LEU A 60 1.27 -18.99 -2.61
CA LEU A 60 -0.14 -18.79 -2.91
C LEU A 60 -0.58 -19.62 -4.10
N THR A 61 -1.85 -20.01 -4.11
CA THR A 61 -2.45 -20.54 -5.35
C THR A 61 -2.56 -19.42 -6.38
N GLU A 62 -2.65 -19.78 -7.66
CA GLU A 62 -2.79 -18.81 -8.75
C GLU A 62 -3.95 -17.82 -8.51
N ARG A 63 -5.12 -18.34 -8.11
CA ARG A 63 -6.29 -17.51 -7.82
C ARG A 63 -6.07 -16.56 -6.63
N GLN A 64 -5.46 -17.06 -5.55
CA GLN A 64 -5.12 -16.22 -4.38
C GLN A 64 -4.12 -15.13 -4.76
N ARG A 65 -3.11 -15.47 -5.56
CA ARG A 65 -2.09 -14.54 -6.05
C ARG A 65 -2.71 -13.44 -6.90
N ALA A 66 -3.55 -13.80 -7.87
CA ALA A 66 -4.21 -12.85 -8.75
C ALA A 66 -5.06 -11.85 -7.96
N ILE A 67 -5.94 -12.35 -7.09
CA ILE A 67 -6.80 -11.51 -6.24
C ILE A 67 -5.97 -10.60 -5.32
N LEU A 68 -4.93 -11.15 -4.67
CA LEU A 68 -4.07 -10.37 -3.79
C LEU A 68 -3.34 -9.24 -4.53
N ARG A 69 -2.85 -9.51 -5.75
CA ARG A 69 -2.19 -8.50 -6.58
C ARG A 69 -3.15 -7.40 -7.02
N LEU A 70 -4.36 -7.74 -7.45
CA LEU A 70 -5.36 -6.72 -7.81
C LEU A 70 -5.74 -5.86 -6.61
N TYR A 71 -5.90 -6.47 -5.43
CA TYR A 71 -6.29 -5.75 -4.22
C TYR A 71 -5.17 -4.83 -3.71
N TYR A 72 -3.97 -5.36 -3.43
CA TYR A 72 -2.91 -4.59 -2.76
C TYR A 72 -1.99 -3.82 -3.71
N PHE A 73 -1.79 -4.28 -4.94
CA PHE A 73 -0.85 -3.64 -5.89
C PHE A 73 -1.56 -2.80 -6.96
N LYS A 74 -2.84 -3.07 -7.23
CA LYS A 74 -3.65 -2.26 -8.16
C LYS A 74 -4.71 -1.41 -7.45
N GLY A 75 -4.87 -1.55 -6.13
CA GLY A 75 -5.80 -0.75 -5.34
C GLY A 75 -7.27 -1.03 -5.65
N MET A 76 -7.58 -2.17 -6.27
CA MET A 76 -8.95 -2.52 -6.64
C MET A 76 -9.74 -2.97 -5.41
N THR A 77 -11.02 -2.60 -5.38
CA THR A 77 -12.00 -3.06 -4.40
C THR A 77 -12.36 -4.53 -4.63
N GLN A 78 -12.95 -5.17 -3.61
CA GLN A 78 -13.39 -6.57 -3.76
C GLN A 78 -14.52 -6.74 -4.79
N VAL A 79 -15.31 -5.70 -5.03
CA VAL A 79 -16.40 -5.70 -6.01
C VAL A 79 -15.83 -5.64 -7.42
N GLU A 80 -14.92 -4.70 -7.70
CA GLU A 80 -14.27 -4.61 -9.02
C GLU A 80 -13.47 -5.88 -9.36
N ILE A 81 -12.81 -6.49 -8.36
CA ILE A 81 -12.12 -7.78 -8.55
C ILE A 81 -13.10 -8.92 -8.84
N ALA A 82 -14.25 -8.91 -8.17
CA ALA A 82 -15.28 -9.91 -8.37
C ALA A 82 -15.85 -9.83 -9.79
N GLU A 83 -16.16 -8.63 -10.26
CA GLU A 83 -16.60 -8.37 -11.64
C GLU A 83 -15.52 -8.76 -12.66
N MET A 84 -14.28 -8.34 -12.46
CA MET A 84 -13.17 -8.62 -13.37
C MET A 84 -12.86 -10.12 -13.52
N LEU A 85 -13.06 -10.92 -12.46
CA LEU A 85 -12.70 -12.34 -12.44
C LEU A 85 -13.90 -13.28 -12.55
N ASP A 86 -15.10 -12.75 -12.78
CA ASP A 86 -16.37 -13.49 -12.78
C ASP A 86 -16.56 -14.32 -11.49
N LEU A 87 -16.43 -13.65 -10.35
CA LEU A 87 -16.57 -14.20 -9.00
C LEU A 87 -17.61 -13.40 -8.21
N THR A 88 -18.01 -13.92 -7.05
CA THR A 88 -18.73 -13.11 -6.06
C THR A 88 -17.76 -12.37 -5.15
N GLN A 89 -18.16 -11.20 -4.63
CA GLN A 89 -17.39 -10.48 -3.61
C GLN A 89 -17.05 -11.36 -2.40
N SER A 90 -17.98 -12.24 -1.99
CA SER A 90 -17.76 -13.17 -0.86
C SER A 90 -16.63 -14.17 -1.15
N THR A 91 -16.52 -14.65 -2.40
CA THR A 91 -15.45 -15.53 -2.86
C THR A 91 -14.10 -14.80 -2.84
N VAL A 92 -14.06 -13.54 -3.30
CA VAL A 92 -12.87 -12.68 -3.24
C VAL A 92 -12.41 -12.49 -1.80
N SER A 93 -13.33 -12.11 -0.90
CA SER A 93 -13.07 -11.96 0.53
C SER A 93 -12.49 -13.23 1.15
N ARG A 94 -13.07 -14.39 0.83
CA ARG A 94 -12.58 -15.69 1.31
C ARG A 94 -11.19 -16.03 0.78
N HIS A 95 -10.87 -15.68 -0.45
CA HIS A 95 -9.51 -15.88 -0.99
C HIS A 95 -8.47 -15.00 -0.29
N LEU A 96 -8.83 -13.77 0.11
CA LEU A 96 -7.95 -12.85 0.83
C LEU A 96 -7.80 -13.22 2.31
N PHE A 97 -8.92 -13.33 3.02
CA PHE A 97 -8.99 -13.37 4.49
C PHE A 97 -9.33 -14.75 5.07
N GLY A 98 -9.77 -15.68 4.22
CA GLY A 98 -10.23 -17.00 4.65
C GLY A 98 -11.67 -17.00 5.15
N THR A 99 -12.04 -18.07 5.85
CA THR A 99 -13.38 -18.25 6.46
C THR A 99 -13.24 -18.80 7.87
N THR A 100 -14.19 -18.48 8.74
CA THR A 100 -14.27 -19.08 10.07
C THR A 100 -14.96 -20.45 9.99
N ARG A 101 -14.33 -21.49 10.56
CA ARG A 101 -14.90 -22.84 10.71
C ARG A 101 -14.67 -23.31 12.14
N GLY A 102 -15.74 -23.62 12.87
CA GLY A 102 -15.66 -24.05 14.27
C GLY A 102 -14.91 -23.05 15.17
N GLY A 103 -15.14 -21.75 14.97
CA GLY A 103 -14.47 -20.67 15.72
C GLY A 103 -13.03 -20.34 15.28
N LYS A 104 -12.42 -21.11 14.37
CA LYS A 104 -11.05 -20.87 13.88
C LYS A 104 -11.05 -20.26 12.47
N LYS A 105 -10.19 -19.28 12.21
CA LYS A 105 -9.96 -18.76 10.85
C LYS A 105 -9.16 -19.78 10.04
N VAL A 106 -9.71 -20.21 8.91
CA VAL A 106 -9.13 -21.22 8.02
C VAL A 106 -9.03 -20.67 6.60
N GLY A 107 -7.86 -20.83 5.99
CA GLY A 107 -7.58 -20.40 4.62
C GLY A 107 -7.25 -18.91 4.51
N GLY A 108 -7.29 -18.40 3.28
CA GLY A 108 -6.93 -17.02 2.95
C GLY A 108 -5.46 -16.84 2.60
N ALA A 109 -5.20 -15.95 1.65
CA ALA A 109 -3.85 -15.61 1.20
C ALA A 109 -3.03 -14.99 2.34
N ILE A 110 -3.63 -14.06 3.08
CA ILE A 110 -2.94 -13.31 4.15
C ILE A 110 -2.52 -14.24 5.30
N ALA A 111 -3.42 -15.11 5.75
CA ALA A 111 -3.11 -16.07 6.80
C ALA A 111 -2.01 -17.05 6.37
N LYS A 112 -2.00 -17.47 5.09
CA LYS A 112 -0.97 -18.35 4.54
C LYS A 112 0.40 -17.66 4.47
N LEU A 113 0.44 -16.40 4.03
CA LEU A 113 1.67 -15.60 4.01
C LEU A 113 2.20 -15.39 5.42
N ARG A 114 1.34 -14.98 6.37
CA ARG A 114 1.70 -14.79 7.79
C ARG A 114 2.33 -16.04 8.39
N LYS A 115 1.66 -17.19 8.26
CA LYS A 115 2.16 -18.46 8.77
C LYS A 115 3.51 -18.85 8.16
N THR A 116 3.75 -18.48 6.90
CA THR A 116 5.02 -18.75 6.24
C THR A 116 6.14 -17.83 6.75
N LEU A 117 5.83 -16.56 7.00
CA LEU A 117 6.77 -15.61 7.60
C LEU A 117 7.21 -16.06 8.99
N GLU A 118 6.25 -16.51 9.82
CA GLU A 118 6.50 -17.03 11.17
C GLU A 118 7.35 -18.32 11.13
N LYS A 119 7.03 -19.26 10.24
CA LYS A 119 7.69 -20.57 10.19
C LYS A 119 9.14 -20.49 9.69
N ASN A 120 9.41 -19.68 8.68
CA ASN A 120 10.73 -19.63 8.05
C ASN A 120 11.68 -18.63 8.71
N GLY A 121 11.22 -17.91 9.74
CA GLY A 121 12.02 -16.90 10.44
C GLY A 121 12.63 -15.91 9.45
N TYR A 122 11.80 -15.13 8.76
CA TYR A 122 12.27 -14.14 7.79
C TYR A 122 13.07 -13.04 8.49
N GLN A 123 14.35 -13.32 8.74
CA GLN A 123 15.29 -12.44 9.42
C GLN A 123 15.34 -11.09 8.69
N ASP A 124 15.42 -11.09 7.36
CA ASP A 124 15.44 -9.88 6.55
C ASP A 124 14.26 -8.94 6.84
N VAL A 125 13.05 -9.48 6.94
CA VAL A 125 11.84 -8.67 7.21
C VAL A 125 11.86 -8.11 8.63
N SER A 126 12.26 -8.92 9.61
CA SER A 126 12.36 -8.49 11.01
C SER A 126 13.48 -7.47 11.24
N VAL A 127 14.62 -7.64 10.58
CA VAL A 127 15.75 -6.71 10.62
C VAL A 127 15.35 -5.38 9.97
N ALA A 128 14.71 -5.43 8.80
CA ALA A 128 14.21 -4.24 8.13
C ALA A 128 13.16 -3.49 8.98
N LEU A 129 12.26 -4.22 9.65
CA LEU A 129 11.25 -3.61 10.52
C LEU A 129 11.90 -2.91 11.72
N LYS A 130 12.88 -3.53 12.38
CA LYS A 130 13.63 -2.90 13.47
C LYS A 130 14.39 -1.66 13.01
N ALA A 131 14.99 -1.71 11.82
CA ALA A 131 15.67 -0.56 11.23
C ALA A 131 14.69 0.61 10.96
N LEU A 132 13.49 0.30 10.47
CA LEU A 132 12.42 1.28 10.28
C LEU A 132 11.98 1.90 11.63
N GLU A 133 11.68 1.08 12.64
CA GLU A 133 11.27 1.54 13.97
C GLU A 133 12.32 2.47 14.60
N GLY A 134 13.61 2.13 14.44
CA GLY A 134 14.73 2.97 14.90
C GLY A 134 14.74 4.34 14.23
N ARG A 135 14.62 4.39 12.89
CA ARG A 135 14.58 5.66 12.13
C ARG A 135 13.34 6.49 12.44
N MET A 136 12.18 5.85 12.58
CA MET A 136 10.93 6.54 12.93
C MET A 136 10.96 7.16 14.33
N SER A 137 11.62 6.49 15.29
CA SER A 137 11.79 7.01 16.66
C SER A 137 12.76 8.19 16.73
N GLN A 138 13.76 8.23 15.85
CA GLN A 138 14.72 9.35 15.75
C GLN A 138 14.13 10.56 15.01
N ALA A 139 13.12 10.34 14.16
CA ALA A 139 12.39 11.36 13.42
C ALA A 139 11.12 11.85 14.14
N SER A 140 10.97 11.57 15.44
CA SER A 140 9.83 12.00 16.28
C SER A 140 10.18 13.16 17.19
#